data_AF-A0A5N6MK21-F1
#
_entry.id   AF-A0A5N6MK21-F1
#
_cell.length_a   1.000
_cell.length_b   1.000
_cell.length_c   1.000
_cell.angle_alpha   90.00
_cell.angle_beta   90.00
_cell.angle_gamma   90.00
#
_symmetry.space_group_name_H-M   'P 1'
#
loop_
_entity.id
_entity.type
_entity.pdbx_description
1 polymer ?
#
loop_
_entity_poly.entity_id
_entity_poly.type
_entity_poly.pdbx_seq_one_letter_code
_entity_poly.pdbx_strand_id
1 'polypeptide(L)'
;MSSRYAMRRNSASAIREGFRGFPAYFVYRDTRYEFELVVAGLVQDLKRLLEGKQAGMEQAQEDALTARVEIARLSEENQRLQREVVEVTGLNNQLAADRACLVTQGFRHVFNRIRDSREYVQLLGDVNSACLAVGYQNGLRAGYKYSSQGLYLEESPCYDPSAEAWMTKATLTLGAADHSLLSHLEKSPNIPLDDLEALTAVVDPTTPLP
;
A
#
# COMPACT_ATOMS: atom_id res chain seq x y z
N MET A 1 13.85 -37.38 -50.87
CA MET A 1 12.89 -38.35 -51.45
C MET A 1 12.63 -39.41 -50.37
N SER A 2 11.46 -39.85 -49.95
CA SER A 2 10.09 -39.81 -50.50
C SER A 2 9.13 -40.17 -49.35
N SER A 3 8.45 -39.19 -48.72
CA SER A 3 7.38 -39.46 -47.73
C SER A 3 5.97 -39.31 -48.31
N ARG A 4 5.86 -38.82 -49.57
CA ARG A 4 4.58 -38.59 -50.25
C ARG A 4 4.02 -39.85 -50.94
N TYR A 5 4.78 -40.93 -51.05
CA TYR A 5 4.34 -42.17 -51.69
C TYR A 5 3.63 -43.16 -50.74
N ALA A 6 3.80 -43.03 -49.42
CA ALA A 6 3.22 -43.97 -48.46
C ALA A 6 1.72 -43.73 -48.20
N MET A 7 1.24 -42.47 -48.25
CA MET A 7 -0.17 -42.16 -47.94
C MET A 7 -1.15 -42.49 -49.07
N ARG A 8 -0.71 -42.57 -50.33
CA ARG A 8 -1.61 -42.84 -51.47
C ARG A 8 -2.14 -44.28 -51.52
N ARG A 9 -1.52 -45.24 -50.83
CA ARG A 9 -1.98 -46.64 -50.82
C ARG A 9 -3.10 -46.91 -49.80
N ASN A 10 -3.16 -46.18 -48.70
CA ASN A 10 -4.15 -46.43 -47.64
C ASN A 10 -5.56 -45.92 -47.98
N SER A 11 -5.68 -44.87 -48.79
CA SER A 11 -6.99 -44.39 -49.26
C SER A 11 -7.60 -45.29 -50.34
N ALA A 12 -6.75 -45.89 -51.19
CA ALA A 12 -7.21 -46.81 -52.25
C ALA A 12 -7.74 -48.15 -51.69
N SER A 13 -7.25 -48.62 -50.55
CA SER A 13 -7.79 -49.82 -49.86
C SER A 13 -9.09 -49.51 -49.12
N ALA A 14 -9.19 -48.35 -48.44
CA ALA A 14 -10.40 -47.96 -47.71
C ALA A 14 -11.63 -47.80 -48.63
N ILE A 15 -11.44 -47.24 -49.83
CA ILE A 15 -12.51 -47.18 -50.85
C ILE A 15 -12.90 -48.60 -51.31
N ARG A 16 -11.96 -49.55 -51.33
CA ARG A 16 -12.24 -50.92 -51.80
C ARG A 16 -12.90 -51.80 -50.73
N GLU A 17 -12.74 -51.47 -49.45
CA GLU A 17 -13.42 -52.18 -48.35
C GLU A 17 -14.81 -51.63 -48.03
N GLY A 18 -15.04 -50.31 -48.16
CA GLY A 18 -16.37 -49.71 -47.94
C GLY A 18 -17.47 -50.21 -48.89
N PHE A 19 -17.11 -50.82 -50.02
CA PHE A 19 -18.04 -51.38 -51.00
C PHE A 19 -18.21 -52.92 -50.91
N ARG A 20 -17.56 -53.60 -49.95
CA ARG A 20 -17.79 -55.04 -49.71
C ARG A 20 -19.13 -55.25 -49.02
N GLY A 21 -20.18 -55.34 -49.83
CA GLY A 21 -21.57 -55.51 -49.37
C GLY A 21 -22.60 -55.05 -50.40
N PHE A 22 -22.19 -54.37 -51.48
CA PHE A 22 -23.09 -54.02 -52.58
C PHE A 22 -23.49 -55.29 -53.36
N PRO A 23 -24.77 -55.66 -53.39
CA PRO A 23 -25.18 -56.92 -53.98
C PRO A 23 -25.21 -56.84 -55.51
N ALA A 24 -24.84 -57.95 -56.17
CA ALA A 24 -24.61 -58.05 -57.60
C ALA A 24 -25.90 -58.17 -58.46
N TYR A 25 -26.88 -57.29 -58.25
CA TYR A 25 -28.12 -57.25 -59.06
C TYR A 25 -28.08 -56.23 -60.21
N PHE A 26 -26.94 -55.57 -60.45
CA PHE A 26 -26.84 -54.41 -61.33
C PHE A 26 -26.65 -54.74 -62.83
N VAL A 27 -27.52 -55.57 -63.42
CA VAL A 27 -27.59 -55.71 -64.88
C VAL A 27 -29.05 -55.95 -65.33
N TYR A 28 -29.92 -54.96 -65.17
CA TYR A 28 -31.18 -54.85 -65.95
C TYR A 28 -31.32 -53.41 -66.46
N ARG A 29 -31.77 -53.23 -67.71
CA ARG A 29 -31.80 -51.89 -68.37
C ARG A 29 -32.75 -50.89 -67.69
N ASP A 30 -33.76 -51.34 -66.95
CA ASP A 30 -34.77 -50.49 -66.27
C ASP A 30 -34.34 -50.00 -64.87
N THR A 31 -33.40 -50.67 -64.19
CA THR A 31 -32.98 -50.29 -62.83
C THR A 31 -31.89 -49.21 -62.80
N ARG A 32 -31.42 -48.77 -63.98
CA ARG A 32 -30.40 -47.71 -64.11
C ARG A 32 -30.93 -46.36 -63.66
N TYR A 33 -32.17 -46.03 -64.01
CA TYR A 33 -32.80 -44.76 -63.62
C TYR A 33 -33.03 -44.67 -62.11
N GLU A 34 -33.56 -45.73 -61.49
CA GLU A 34 -33.73 -45.84 -60.03
C GLU A 34 -32.39 -45.70 -59.29
N PHE A 35 -31.33 -46.35 -59.80
CA PHE A 35 -30.00 -46.25 -59.22
C PHE A 35 -29.39 -44.86 -59.36
N GLU A 36 -29.50 -44.22 -60.53
CA GLU A 36 -29.05 -42.85 -60.74
C GLU A 36 -29.78 -41.86 -59.83
N LEU A 37 -31.09 -42.06 -59.59
CA LEU A 37 -31.89 -41.23 -58.69
C LEU A 37 -31.42 -41.35 -57.24
N VAL A 38 -31.19 -42.58 -56.76
CA VAL A 38 -30.70 -42.85 -55.40
C VAL A 38 -29.29 -42.31 -55.20
N VAL A 39 -28.40 -42.50 -56.19
CA VAL A 39 -27.03 -41.97 -56.15
C VAL A 39 -27.05 -40.43 -56.18
N ALA A 40 -27.89 -39.81 -57.00
CA ALA A 40 -28.02 -38.35 -57.04
C ALA A 40 -28.53 -37.77 -55.70
N GLY A 41 -29.49 -38.43 -55.06
CA GLY A 41 -29.97 -38.07 -53.72
C GLY A 41 -28.86 -38.15 -52.67
N LEU A 42 -28.12 -39.27 -52.64
CA LEU A 42 -26.95 -39.46 -51.76
C LEU A 42 -25.87 -38.39 -51.99
N VAL A 43 -25.60 -38.04 -53.25
CA VAL A 43 -24.64 -36.99 -53.61
C VAL A 43 -25.12 -35.62 -53.12
N GLN A 44 -26.41 -35.30 -53.24
CA GLN A 44 -26.98 -34.06 -52.70
C GLN A 44 -26.91 -34.00 -51.18
N ASP A 45 -27.25 -35.10 -50.49
CA ASP A 45 -27.20 -35.16 -49.03
C ASP A 45 -25.76 -35.05 -48.51
N LEU A 46 -24.81 -35.74 -49.15
CA LEU A 46 -23.39 -35.60 -48.85
C LEU A 46 -22.89 -34.18 -49.09
N LYS A 47 -23.33 -33.53 -50.17
CA LYS A 47 -22.97 -32.14 -50.47
C LYS A 47 -23.48 -31.20 -49.38
N ARG A 48 -24.75 -31.31 -48.99
CA ARG A 48 -25.35 -30.52 -47.90
C ARG A 48 -24.64 -30.76 -46.57
N LEU A 49 -24.30 -32.01 -46.26
CA LEU A 49 -23.57 -32.36 -45.03
C LEU A 49 -22.15 -31.78 -45.04
N LEU A 50 -21.48 -31.79 -46.20
CA LEU A 50 -20.16 -31.20 -46.37
C LEU A 50 -20.20 -29.68 -46.18
N GLU A 51 -21.16 -29.00 -46.82
CA GLU A 51 -21.37 -27.55 -46.69
C GLU A 51 -21.68 -27.16 -45.24
N GLY A 52 -22.56 -27.91 -44.56
CA GLY A 52 -22.88 -27.68 -43.15
C GLY A 52 -21.69 -27.89 -42.22
N LYS A 53 -20.87 -28.92 -42.45
CA LYS A 53 -19.62 -29.11 -41.71
C LYS A 53 -18.61 -28.01 -41.97
N GLN A 54 -18.50 -27.53 -43.21
CA GLN A 54 -17.57 -26.48 -43.55
C GLN A 54 -17.97 -25.14 -42.92
N ALA A 55 -19.24 -24.76 -42.99
CA ALA A 55 -19.75 -23.58 -42.29
C ALA A 55 -19.56 -23.66 -40.77
N GLY A 56 -19.83 -24.83 -40.16
CA GLY A 56 -19.59 -25.04 -38.73
C GLY A 56 -18.11 -24.94 -38.34
N MET A 57 -17.20 -25.40 -39.20
CA MET A 57 -15.76 -25.29 -38.98
C MET A 57 -15.27 -23.84 -39.14
N GLU A 58 -15.80 -23.11 -40.12
CA GLU A 58 -15.50 -21.68 -40.34
C GLU A 58 -15.97 -20.83 -39.15
N GLN A 59 -17.19 -21.06 -38.66
CA GLN A 59 -17.70 -20.39 -37.46
C GLN A 59 -16.84 -20.69 -36.22
N ALA A 60 -16.52 -21.98 -35.98
CA ALA A 60 -15.69 -22.36 -34.85
C ALA A 60 -14.28 -21.77 -34.94
N GLN A 61 -13.75 -21.59 -36.16
CA GLN A 61 -12.47 -20.93 -36.39
C GLN A 61 -12.55 -19.42 -36.10
N GLU A 62 -13.62 -18.75 -36.50
CA GLU A 62 -13.86 -17.34 -36.20
C GLU A 62 -14.02 -17.08 -34.69
N ASP A 63 -14.81 -17.92 -34.01
CA ASP A 63 -14.99 -17.86 -32.56
C ASP A 63 -13.65 -18.08 -31.82
N ALA A 64 -12.84 -19.03 -32.29
CA ALA A 64 -11.52 -19.30 -31.72
C ALA A 64 -10.54 -18.14 -31.94
N LEU A 65 -10.59 -17.45 -33.07
CA LEU A 65 -9.79 -16.26 -33.33
C LEU A 65 -10.21 -15.10 -32.43
N THR A 66 -11.51 -14.89 -32.27
CA THR A 66 -12.07 -13.87 -31.38
C THR A 66 -11.65 -14.11 -29.94
N ALA A 67 -11.79 -15.35 -29.45
CA ALA A 67 -11.36 -15.73 -28.11
C ALA A 67 -9.85 -15.53 -27.89
N ARG A 68 -9.01 -15.78 -28.90
CA ARG A 68 -7.55 -15.56 -28.80
C ARG A 68 -7.19 -14.09 -28.65
N VAL A 69 -7.87 -13.20 -29.37
CA VAL A 69 -7.67 -11.75 -29.24
C VAL A 69 -8.06 -11.30 -27.83
N GLU A 70 -9.19 -11.77 -27.32
CA GLU A 70 -9.65 -11.42 -25.97
C GLU A 70 -8.72 -11.98 -24.88
N ILE A 71 -8.23 -13.21 -25.02
CA ILE A 71 -7.23 -13.79 -24.11
C ILE A 71 -5.94 -12.96 -24.11
N ALA A 72 -5.46 -12.51 -25.28
CA ALA A 72 -4.27 -11.68 -25.37
C ALA A 72 -4.48 -10.34 -24.64
N ARG A 73 -5.62 -9.68 -24.86
CA ARG A 73 -6.00 -8.45 -24.17
C ARG A 73 -6.06 -8.62 -22.65
N LEU A 74 -6.76 -9.65 -22.18
CA LEU A 74 -6.86 -9.95 -20.74
C LEU A 74 -5.52 -10.35 -20.13
N SER A 75 -4.63 -10.96 -20.91
CA SER A 75 -3.27 -11.27 -20.47
C SER A 75 -2.45 -9.99 -20.27
N GLU A 76 -2.54 -9.03 -21.18
CA GLU A 76 -1.86 -7.73 -21.04
C GLU A 76 -2.37 -6.95 -19.82
N GLU A 77 -3.69 -6.94 -19.61
CA GLU A 77 -4.30 -6.31 -18.45
C GLU A 77 -3.88 -6.98 -17.13
N ASN A 78 -3.88 -8.32 -17.07
CA ASN A 78 -3.38 -9.04 -15.90
C ASN A 78 -1.91 -8.71 -15.60
N GLN A 79 -1.06 -8.61 -16.63
CA GLN A 79 0.34 -8.21 -16.44
C GLN A 79 0.47 -6.75 -15.96
N ARG A 80 -0.42 -5.86 -16.39
CA ARG A 80 -0.47 -4.48 -15.87
C ARG A 80 -0.85 -4.48 -14.38
N LEU A 81 -1.94 -5.14 -14.04
CA LEU A 81 -2.43 -5.22 -12.66
C LEU A 81 -1.41 -5.89 -11.72
N GLN A 82 -0.72 -6.93 -12.19
CA GLN A 82 0.35 -7.56 -11.41
C GLN A 82 1.49 -6.59 -11.07
N ARG A 83 1.88 -5.71 -11.99
CA ARG A 83 2.89 -4.68 -11.73
C ARG A 83 2.41 -3.67 -10.69
N GLU A 84 1.18 -3.22 -10.81
CA GLU A 84 0.55 -2.29 -9.87
C GLU A 84 0.43 -2.91 -8.46
N VAL A 85 0.05 -4.19 -8.36
CA VAL A 85 0.02 -4.91 -7.07
C VAL A 85 1.40 -4.94 -6.42
N VAL A 86 2.47 -5.20 -7.19
CA VAL A 86 3.84 -5.20 -6.65
C VAL A 86 4.23 -3.81 -6.16
N GLU A 87 3.93 -2.76 -6.93
CA GLU A 87 4.21 -1.37 -6.56
C GLU A 87 3.48 -0.97 -5.28
N VAL A 88 2.16 -1.19 -5.22
CA VAL A 88 1.33 -0.87 -4.04
C VAL A 88 1.78 -1.68 -2.82
N THR A 89 2.15 -2.94 -3.01
CA THR A 89 2.70 -3.76 -1.91
C THR A 89 4.01 -3.17 -1.38
N GLY A 90 4.89 -2.69 -2.28
CA GLY A 90 6.11 -1.99 -1.91
C GLY A 90 5.85 -0.72 -1.10
N LEU A 91 4.95 0.14 -1.58
CA LEU A 91 4.55 1.37 -0.89
C LEU A 91 3.92 1.08 0.48
N ASN A 92 3.09 0.04 0.57
CA ASN A 92 2.46 -0.35 1.84
C ASN A 92 3.47 -0.88 2.85
N ASN A 93 4.50 -1.62 2.41
CA ASN A 93 5.59 -2.07 3.26
C ASN A 93 6.42 -0.90 3.78
N GLN A 94 6.73 0.09 2.92
CA GLN A 94 7.43 1.30 3.34
C GLN A 94 6.60 2.06 4.39
N LEU A 95 5.31 2.28 4.13
CA LEU A 95 4.41 2.94 5.07
C LEU A 95 4.33 2.19 6.42
N ALA A 96 4.36 0.86 6.40
CA ALA A 96 4.39 0.06 7.62
C ALA A 96 5.71 0.26 8.40
N ALA A 97 6.85 0.31 7.71
CA ALA A 97 8.15 0.59 8.31
C ALA A 97 8.20 2.01 8.91
N ASP A 98 7.72 3.02 8.19
CA ASP A 98 7.67 4.40 8.64
C ASP A 98 6.84 4.54 9.92
N ARG A 99 5.65 3.91 9.95
CA ARG A 99 4.79 3.87 11.13
C ARG A 99 5.49 3.19 12.32
N ALA A 100 6.16 2.07 12.08
CA ALA A 100 6.89 1.37 13.13
C ALA A 100 8.02 2.24 13.70
N CYS A 101 8.76 2.96 12.85
CA CYS A 101 9.80 3.90 13.26
C CYS A 101 9.23 5.03 14.12
N LEU A 102 8.16 5.69 13.66
CA LEU A 102 7.49 6.76 14.41
C LEU A 102 7.05 6.33 15.80
N VAL A 103 6.44 5.15 15.91
CA VAL A 103 5.92 4.61 17.18
C VAL A 103 7.06 4.22 18.12
N THR A 104 8.11 3.58 17.62
CA THR A 104 9.18 3.03 18.46
C THR A 104 10.24 4.06 18.85
N GLN A 105 10.52 5.01 17.96
CA GLN A 105 11.64 5.96 18.07
C GLN A 105 11.16 7.41 17.93
N GLY A 106 10.30 7.72 16.96
CA GLY A 106 9.89 9.09 16.63
C GLY A 106 9.39 9.89 17.83
N PHE A 107 8.40 9.37 18.57
CA PHE A 107 7.89 10.08 19.76
C PHE A 107 8.95 10.32 20.83
N ARG A 108 9.87 9.37 21.02
CA ARG A 108 10.97 9.50 21.98
C ARG A 108 11.91 10.63 21.56
N HIS A 109 12.26 10.72 20.28
CA HIS A 109 13.13 11.77 19.77
C HIS A 109 12.50 13.16 19.89
N VAL A 110 11.23 13.31 19.49
CA VAL A 110 10.49 14.58 19.65
C VAL A 110 10.43 14.98 21.12
N PHE A 111 10.07 14.05 22.02
CA PHE A 111 10.00 14.34 23.45
C PHE A 111 11.36 14.76 24.02
N ASN A 112 12.43 14.02 23.72
CA ASN A 112 13.78 14.36 24.20
C ASN A 112 14.21 15.73 23.68
N ARG A 113 13.92 16.04 22.41
CA ARG A 113 14.25 17.33 21.82
C ARG A 113 13.53 18.50 22.51
N ILE A 114 12.27 18.31 22.89
CA ILE A 114 11.50 19.29 23.66
C ILE A 114 12.04 19.41 25.09
N ARG A 115 12.25 18.28 25.76
CA ARG A 115 12.76 18.22 27.13
C ARG A 115 14.10 18.93 27.26
N ASP A 116 14.98 18.72 26.29
CA ASP A 116 16.35 19.25 26.29
C ASP A 116 16.41 20.66 25.66
N SER A 117 15.28 21.22 25.23
CA SER A 117 15.24 22.55 24.64
C SER A 117 15.45 23.62 25.71
N ARG A 118 16.21 24.65 25.33
CA ARG A 118 16.48 25.78 26.24
C ARG A 118 15.19 26.50 26.65
N GLU A 119 14.22 26.58 25.74
CA GLU A 119 12.90 27.19 25.97
C GLU A 119 12.18 26.49 27.14
N TYR A 120 12.17 25.16 27.15
CA TYR A 120 11.50 24.38 28.19
C TYR A 120 12.31 24.30 29.49
N VAL A 121 13.63 24.08 29.39
CA VAL A 121 14.52 23.98 30.55
C VAL A 121 14.56 25.30 31.33
N GLN A 122 14.58 26.44 30.65
CA GLN A 122 14.61 27.75 31.32
C GLN A 122 13.32 27.98 32.13
N LEU A 123 12.16 27.71 31.53
CA LEU A 123 10.86 27.90 32.20
C LEU A 123 10.69 26.99 33.42
N LEU A 124 11.14 25.73 33.33
CA LEU A 124 11.18 24.84 34.48
C LEU A 124 12.13 25.35 35.57
N GLY A 125 13.29 25.89 35.19
CA GLY A 125 14.24 26.52 36.11
C GLY A 125 13.65 27.73 36.83
N ASP A 126 12.89 28.56 36.13
CA ASP A 126 12.21 29.73 36.68
C ASP A 126 11.12 29.33 37.68
N VAL A 127 10.31 28.32 37.35
CA VAL A 127 9.31 27.76 38.27
C VAL A 127 9.98 27.20 39.52
N ASN A 128 11.01 26.37 39.37
CA ASN A 128 11.73 25.77 40.50
C ASN A 128 12.34 26.85 41.41
N SER A 129 12.92 27.90 40.83
CA SER A 129 13.47 29.03 41.59
C SER A 129 12.40 29.77 42.38
N ALA A 130 11.23 30.00 41.78
CA ALA A 130 10.10 30.61 42.46
C ALA A 130 9.52 29.70 43.56
N CYS A 131 9.47 28.38 43.35
CA CYS A 131 9.09 27.42 44.39
C CYS A 131 9.98 27.54 45.63
N LEU A 132 11.31 27.59 45.41
CA LEU A 132 12.27 27.72 46.49
C LEU A 132 12.09 29.04 47.25
N ALA A 133 11.86 30.14 46.53
CA ALA A 133 11.58 31.45 47.13
C ALA A 133 10.33 31.39 48.03
N VAL A 134 9.22 30.84 47.53
CA VAL A 134 7.98 30.68 48.33
C VAL A 134 8.22 29.79 49.56
N GLY A 135 8.94 28.68 49.39
CA GLY A 135 9.29 27.79 50.50
C GLY A 135 10.09 28.50 51.59
N TYR A 136 11.06 29.32 51.19
CA TYR A 136 11.85 30.15 52.11
C TYR A 136 10.98 31.15 52.87
N GLN A 137 10.09 31.87 52.18
CA GLN A 137 9.19 32.84 52.81
C GLN A 137 8.20 32.17 53.78
N ASN A 138 7.69 30.99 53.45
CA ASN A 138 6.83 30.21 54.34
C ASN A 138 7.57 29.73 55.59
N GLY A 139 8.83 29.31 55.44
CA GLY A 139 9.70 28.98 56.57
C GLY A 139 9.93 30.19 57.49
N LEU A 140 10.17 31.37 56.92
CA LEU A 140 10.36 32.60 57.66
C LEU A 140 9.09 32.99 58.45
N ARG A 141 7.91 32.97 57.80
CA ARG A 141 6.61 33.21 58.44
C ARG A 141 6.37 32.26 59.61
N ALA A 142 6.63 30.98 59.42
CA ALA A 142 6.50 29.98 60.48
C ALA A 142 7.44 30.29 61.65
N GLY A 143 8.71 30.61 61.38
CA GLY A 143 9.69 30.98 62.40
C GLY A 143 9.27 32.18 63.24
N TYR A 144 8.82 33.26 62.60
CA TYR A 144 8.35 34.48 63.29
C TYR A 144 7.08 34.25 64.11
N LYS A 145 6.17 33.36 63.67
CA LYS A 145 4.97 32.98 64.45
C LYS A 145 5.33 32.37 65.82
N TYR A 146 6.46 31.68 65.92
CA TYR A 146 6.90 30.98 67.13
C TYR A 146 8.04 31.68 67.88
N SER A 147 8.71 32.66 67.26
CA SER A 147 9.77 33.45 67.87
C SER A 147 9.19 34.60 68.71
N SER A 148 9.34 34.54 70.02
CA SER A 148 8.77 35.48 70.99
C SER A 148 9.49 36.84 71.06
N GLN A 149 10.15 37.30 69.98
CA GLN A 149 10.97 38.52 69.97
C GLN A 149 10.32 39.57 69.07
N GLY A 150 10.08 40.77 69.63
CA GLY A 150 9.21 41.83 69.10
C GLY A 150 9.70 42.59 67.87
N LEU A 151 10.34 41.93 66.90
CA LEU A 151 10.53 42.46 65.55
C LEU A 151 9.42 41.93 64.64
N TYR A 152 8.83 42.79 63.83
CA TYR A 152 7.81 42.37 62.88
C TYR A 152 8.47 41.63 61.71
N LEU A 153 7.79 40.61 61.15
CA LEU A 153 8.26 39.87 59.97
C LEU A 153 8.59 40.82 58.81
N GLU A 154 7.78 41.88 58.68
CA GLU A 154 7.84 42.84 57.58
C GLU A 154 9.07 43.75 57.65
N GLU A 155 9.72 43.79 58.82
CA GLU A 155 10.98 44.50 59.03
C GLU A 155 12.20 43.63 58.69
N SER A 156 12.00 42.34 58.37
CA SER A 156 13.07 41.43 57.98
C SER A 156 13.60 41.75 56.58
N PRO A 157 14.92 42.00 56.42
CA PRO A 157 15.53 42.23 55.10
C PRO A 157 15.40 41.04 54.13
N CYS A 158 15.11 39.85 54.65
CA CYS A 158 14.98 38.62 53.88
C CYS A 158 13.52 38.27 53.55
N TYR A 159 12.55 39.01 54.10
CA TYR A 159 11.14 38.80 53.80
C TYR A 159 10.78 39.45 52.46
N ASP A 160 10.17 38.66 51.58
CA ASP A 160 9.63 39.13 50.31
C ASP A 160 8.19 38.62 50.14
N PRO A 161 7.17 39.50 50.31
CA PRO A 161 5.78 39.11 50.14
C PRO A 161 5.40 38.80 48.68
N SER A 162 6.24 39.18 47.71
CA SER A 162 5.97 39.01 46.27
C SER A 162 6.28 37.60 45.76
N ALA A 163 6.92 36.75 46.58
CA ALA A 163 7.35 35.41 46.16
C ALA A 163 6.19 34.56 45.61
N GLU A 164 5.00 34.64 46.21
CA GLU A 164 3.80 33.91 45.75
C GLU A 164 3.30 34.41 44.39
N ALA A 165 3.37 35.73 44.15
CA ALA A 165 3.02 36.31 42.86
C ALA A 165 4.02 35.89 41.77
N TRP A 166 5.32 35.82 42.11
CA TRP A 166 6.35 35.35 41.18
C TRP A 166 6.12 33.88 40.80
N MET A 167 5.83 33.01 41.77
CA MET A 167 5.49 31.61 41.53
C MET A 167 4.28 31.46 40.60
N THR A 168 3.22 32.22 40.85
CA THR A 168 2.01 32.21 40.02
C THR A 168 2.35 32.63 38.58
N LYS A 169 3.12 33.72 38.42
CA LYS A 169 3.56 34.20 37.11
C LYS A 169 4.42 33.18 36.37
N ALA A 170 5.40 32.56 37.04
CA ALA A 170 6.27 31.56 36.44
C ALA A 170 5.48 30.33 35.98
N THR A 171 4.54 29.85 36.81
CA THR A 171 3.66 28.71 36.47
C THR A 171 2.76 29.02 35.28
N LEU A 172 2.17 30.22 35.22
CA LEU A 172 1.35 30.65 34.09
C LEU A 172 2.18 30.78 32.81
N THR A 173 3.40 31.29 32.92
CA THR A 173 4.31 31.45 31.78
C THR A 173 4.74 30.10 31.22
N LEU A 174 5.05 29.12 32.08
CA LEU A 174 5.31 27.74 31.66
C LEU A 174 4.10 27.12 30.95
N GLY A 175 2.89 27.32 31.49
CA GLY A 175 1.67 26.78 30.90
C GLY A 175 1.25 27.40 29.57
N ALA A 176 1.66 28.65 29.32
CA ALA A 176 1.36 29.38 28.08
C ALA A 176 2.49 29.32 27.04
N ALA A 177 3.57 28.58 27.31
CA ALA A 177 4.73 28.56 26.43
C ALA A 177 4.48 27.72 25.17
N ASP A 178 4.66 28.34 24.01
CA ASP A 178 4.71 27.65 22.73
C ASP A 178 6.12 27.11 22.47
N HIS A 179 6.21 25.85 22.06
CA HIS A 179 7.49 25.23 21.69
C HIS A 179 7.70 25.31 20.19
N SER A 180 8.80 25.93 19.76
CA SER A 180 9.11 26.19 18.34
C SER A 180 9.03 24.93 17.46
N LEU A 181 9.55 23.79 17.95
CA LEU A 181 9.42 22.49 17.26
C LEU A 181 7.96 22.05 17.08
N LEU A 182 7.12 22.17 18.12
CA LEU A 182 5.72 21.75 18.04
C LEU A 182 4.95 22.64 17.07
N SER A 183 5.19 23.95 17.10
CA SER A 183 4.59 24.89 16.15
C SER A 183 5.04 24.63 14.71
N HIS A 184 6.26 24.13 14.50
CA HIS A 184 6.74 23.74 13.16
C HIS A 184 6.05 22.46 12.69
N LEU A 185 5.95 21.44 13.55
CA LEU A 185 5.26 20.18 13.25
C LEU A 185 3.77 20.40 12.95
N GLU A 186 3.11 21.27 13.70
CA GLU A 186 1.70 21.62 13.47
C GLU A 186 1.47 22.27 12.10
N LYS A 187 2.42 23.10 11.63
CA LYS A 187 2.36 23.77 10.33
C LYS A 187 2.75 22.86 9.15
N SER A 188 3.31 21.68 9.41
CA SER A 188 3.86 20.79 8.38
C SER A 188 3.39 19.34 8.57
N PRO A 189 2.09 19.06 8.41
CA PRO A 189 1.51 17.74 8.65
C PRO A 189 1.98 16.66 7.66
N ASN A 190 2.47 17.07 6.47
CA ASN A 190 2.93 16.17 5.41
C ASN A 190 4.46 16.12 5.29
N ILE A 191 5.18 16.44 6.37
CA ILE A 191 6.64 16.38 6.34
C ILE A 191 7.10 14.93 6.09
N PRO A 192 8.03 14.69 5.15
CA PRO A 192 8.63 13.38 4.96
C PRO A 192 9.28 12.87 6.25
N LEU A 193 9.28 11.55 6.46
CA LEU A 193 9.84 10.97 7.67
C LEU A 193 11.34 11.27 7.81
N ASP A 194 12.08 11.24 6.70
CA ASP A 194 13.51 11.58 6.68
C ASP A 194 13.78 13.00 7.16
N ASP A 195 12.93 13.95 6.76
CA ASP A 195 13.02 15.35 7.18
C ASP A 195 12.62 15.50 8.66
N LEU A 196 11.63 14.74 9.13
CA LEU A 196 11.26 14.69 10.54
C LEU A 196 12.37 14.10 11.41
N GLU A 197 13.05 13.07 10.93
CA GLU A 197 14.21 12.48 11.59
C GLU A 197 15.35 13.49 11.66
N ALA A 198 15.63 14.21 10.57
CA ALA A 198 16.63 15.27 10.57
C ALA A 198 16.31 16.41 11.56
N LEU A 199 15.04 16.79 11.69
CA LEU A 199 14.60 17.80 12.67
C LEU A 199 14.70 17.34 14.13
N THR A 200 14.61 16.03 14.36
CA THR A 200 14.62 15.42 15.70
C THR A 200 15.97 14.81 16.07
N ALA A 201 16.92 14.78 15.13
CA ALA A 201 18.29 14.41 15.37
C ALA A 201 18.91 15.34 16.41
N VAL A 202 19.44 14.73 17.47
CA VAL A 202 20.20 15.45 18.50
C VAL A 202 21.52 15.86 17.85
N VAL A 203 21.72 17.16 17.62
CA VAL A 203 23.06 17.70 17.37
C VAL A 203 23.84 17.48 18.65
N ASP A 204 24.68 16.44 18.65
CA ASP A 204 25.59 16.17 19.75
C ASP A 204 26.57 17.36 19.84
N PRO A 205 26.58 18.12 20.95
CA PRO A 205 27.40 19.34 21.08
C PRO A 205 28.91 19.07 20.98
N THR A 206 29.32 17.80 20.93
CA THR A 206 30.71 17.35 20.73
C THR A 206 31.11 17.09 19.28
N THR A 207 30.22 17.28 18.31
CA THR A 207 30.57 17.08 16.89
C THR A 207 31.23 18.34 16.32
N PRO A 208 32.52 18.32 15.93
CA PRO A 208 33.17 19.49 15.36
C PRO A 208 32.63 19.77 13.96
N LEU A 209 32.26 21.03 13.70
CA LEU A 209 31.93 21.48 12.33
C LEU A 209 33.19 21.47 11.45
N PRO A 210 33.06 21.15 10.14
CA PRO A 210 34.14 21.24 9.17
C PRO A 210 34.63 22.67 8.91
#